data_AF-A0A3P1W0V5-F1
#
_entry.id   AF-A0A3P1W0V5-F1
#
_cell.length_a   1.000
_cell.length_b   1.000
_cell.length_c   1.000
_cell.angle_alpha   90.00
_cell.angle_beta   90.00
_cell.angle_gamma   90.00
#
_symmetry.space_group_name_H-M   'P 1'
#
loop_
_entity.id
_entity.type
_entity.pdbx_description
1 polymer ?
#
loop_
_entity_poly.entity_id
_entity_poly.type
_entity_poly.pdbx_seq_one_letter_code
_entity_poly.pdbx_strand_id
1 'polypeptide(L)'
;MKNKVLMMILLGIVISGTAVFAAGTKKSTTKTRKTTVKKRREPQNTKIKYKKATNTAPQITFVKAEEIVLTHAGLDKETANVTKILMEQRDKVLVYKIVFHSDSNDYNYLISSNGGKILNYSQMSRDYLISNKDFIGNEKVSEIILGKIEGAKSSDIYEIRIENENDLPIYKGRAIYNGKDYRFTIDALKGNILKSEEAVFSSF
;
A
#
# COMPACT_ATOMS: atom_id res chain seq x y z
N MET A 1 23.38 37.66 5.35
CA MET A 1 22.60 37.89 4.11
C MET A 1 21.14 37.71 4.45
N LYS A 2 20.36 38.80 4.46
CA LYS A 2 18.92 38.81 4.75
C LYS A 2 18.20 39.11 3.43
N ASN A 3 17.45 38.16 2.88
CA ASN A 3 16.52 38.48 1.80
C ASN A 3 15.09 38.33 2.30
N LYS A 4 14.42 39.49 2.30
CA LYS A 4 13.05 39.74 2.71
C LYS A 4 12.09 39.34 1.58
N VAL A 5 10.90 38.94 2.01
CA VAL A 5 9.65 38.76 1.27
C VAL A 5 9.27 40.02 0.47
N LEU A 6 8.70 39.84 -0.72
CA LEU A 6 7.72 40.79 -1.29
C LEU A 6 6.65 40.04 -2.11
N MET A 7 5.42 40.25 -1.67
CA MET A 7 4.12 39.83 -2.21
C MET A 7 3.58 40.93 -3.16
N MET A 8 2.60 40.59 -4.01
CA MET A 8 1.66 41.44 -4.81
C MET A 8 1.75 41.19 -6.33
N ILE A 9 0.69 41.15 -7.16
CA ILE A 9 -0.71 41.61 -7.11
C ILE A 9 -1.53 40.81 -8.16
N LEU A 10 -2.82 40.61 -7.89
CA LEU A 10 -3.85 40.13 -8.84
C LEU A 10 -4.32 41.28 -9.76
N LEU A 11 -4.49 41.07 -11.06
CA LEU A 11 -5.44 41.85 -11.86
C LEU A 11 -5.96 41.02 -13.05
N GLY A 12 -7.27 40.85 -13.12
CA GLY A 12 -7.95 40.07 -14.16
C GLY A 12 -8.26 40.87 -15.42
N ILE A 13 -8.57 40.15 -16.50
CA ILE A 13 -9.38 40.67 -17.60
C ILE A 13 -10.32 39.54 -18.06
N VAL A 14 -11.62 39.81 -17.94
CA VAL A 14 -12.71 39.11 -18.63
C VAL A 14 -12.77 39.66 -20.05
N ILE A 15 -12.73 38.79 -21.06
CA ILE A 15 -13.17 39.15 -22.41
C ILE A 15 -14.20 38.11 -22.84
N SER A 16 -15.46 38.54 -22.82
CA SER A 16 -16.57 37.91 -23.53
C SER A 16 -16.31 38.04 -25.03
N GLY A 17 -16.27 36.90 -25.74
CA GLY A 17 -16.15 36.89 -27.19
C GLY A 17 -16.94 35.72 -27.76
N THR A 18 -18.19 35.97 -28.14
CA THR A 18 -18.98 35.11 -29.02
C THR A 18 -18.27 35.03 -30.37
N ALA A 19 -17.87 33.82 -30.78
CA ALA A 19 -17.35 33.57 -32.12
C ALA A 19 -18.37 32.77 -32.94
N VAL A 20 -18.75 33.37 -34.06
CA VAL A 20 -19.58 32.86 -35.15
C VAL A 20 -18.88 31.67 -35.81
N PHE A 21 -19.63 30.60 -36.10
CA PHE A 21 -19.16 29.47 -36.90
C PHE A 21 -19.03 29.88 -38.38
N ALA A 22 -17.84 29.75 -38.95
CA ALA A 22 -17.64 29.68 -40.39
C ALA A 22 -16.71 28.50 -40.70
N ALA A 23 -17.24 27.55 -41.47
CA ALA A 23 -16.56 26.35 -41.93
C ALA A 23 -15.46 26.71 -42.95
N GLY A 24 -14.28 26.14 -42.76
CA GLY A 24 -13.16 26.28 -43.68
C GLY A 24 -12.16 25.15 -43.45
N THR A 25 -12.15 24.19 -44.37
CA THR A 25 -11.22 23.06 -44.40
C THR A 25 -9.79 23.51 -44.71
N LYS A 26 -8.82 23.29 -43.80
CA LYS A 26 -7.39 23.20 -44.15
C LYS A 26 -6.61 22.39 -43.10
N LYS A 27 -5.75 21.52 -43.64
CA LYS A 27 -4.77 20.62 -43.00
C LYS A 27 -4.30 21.07 -41.61
N SER A 28 -4.58 20.25 -40.60
CA SER A 28 -3.93 20.30 -39.29
C SER A 28 -2.74 19.36 -39.29
N THR A 29 -1.55 19.94 -39.35
CA THR A 29 -0.29 19.32 -38.96
C THR A 29 -0.39 18.99 -37.48
N THR A 30 -0.48 17.70 -37.16
CA THR A 30 -0.58 17.21 -35.79
C THR A 30 0.70 17.55 -35.04
N LYS A 31 0.69 18.64 -34.27
CA LYS A 31 1.67 18.90 -33.21
C LYS A 31 1.42 17.84 -32.14
N THR A 32 2.25 16.81 -32.12
CA THR A 32 2.28 15.79 -31.07
C THR A 32 2.63 16.48 -29.76
N ARG A 33 1.60 16.93 -29.03
CA ARG A 33 1.69 17.24 -27.61
C ARG A 33 2.03 15.92 -26.94
N LYS A 34 3.29 15.77 -26.51
CA LYS A 34 3.70 14.71 -25.59
C LYS A 34 2.88 14.88 -24.31
N THR A 35 1.69 14.28 -24.30
CA THR A 35 1.02 13.89 -23.08
C THR A 35 1.95 12.90 -22.41
N THR A 36 2.58 13.34 -21.33
CA THR A 36 3.18 12.42 -20.36
C THR A 36 2.05 11.53 -19.89
N VAL A 37 1.94 10.35 -20.52
CA VAL A 37 1.07 9.27 -20.08
C VAL A 37 1.53 8.98 -18.66
N LYS A 38 0.83 9.52 -17.66
CA LYS A 38 0.98 9.08 -16.27
C LYS A 38 0.75 7.58 -16.34
N LYS A 39 1.83 6.80 -16.23
CA LYS A 39 1.81 5.34 -16.24
C LYS A 39 0.80 4.96 -15.17
N ARG A 40 -0.42 4.66 -15.61
CA ARG A 40 -1.49 4.11 -14.79
C ARG A 40 -0.92 2.79 -14.34
N ARG A 41 -0.32 2.79 -13.14
CA ARG A 41 0.08 1.54 -12.50
C ARG A 41 -1.16 0.68 -12.55
N GLU A 42 -1.02 -0.53 -13.09
CA GLU A 42 -2.08 -1.51 -12.97
C GLU A 42 -2.55 -1.48 -11.51
N PRO A 43 -3.88 -1.52 -11.24
CA PRO A 43 -4.33 -1.82 -9.89
C PRO A 43 -3.51 -3.02 -9.40
N GLN A 44 -3.06 -3.03 -8.14
CA GLN A 44 -2.32 -4.15 -7.55
C GLN A 44 -3.20 -5.41 -7.47
N ASN A 45 -3.65 -5.88 -8.63
CA ASN A 45 -4.74 -6.81 -8.84
C ASN A 45 -4.27 -8.27 -8.68
N THR A 46 -3.11 -8.47 -8.04
CA THR A 46 -2.50 -9.81 -7.95
C THR A 46 -1.65 -10.03 -6.69
N LYS A 47 -1.82 -9.24 -5.62
CA LYS A 47 -1.03 -9.39 -4.38
C LYS A 47 -1.77 -10.00 -3.21
N ILE A 48 -2.70 -10.93 -3.42
CA ILE A 48 -3.37 -11.55 -2.27
C ILE A 48 -3.81 -12.97 -2.58
N LYS A 49 -3.19 -13.96 -1.92
CA LYS A 49 -3.74 -15.32 -1.79
C LYS A 49 -4.70 -15.30 -0.60
N TYR A 50 -6.00 -15.44 -0.89
CA TYR A 50 -7.09 -15.30 0.07
C TYR A 50 -7.49 -16.64 0.69
N LYS A 51 -7.98 -16.58 1.93
CA LYS A 51 -9.00 -17.52 2.44
C LYS A 51 -10.35 -16.85 2.22
N LYS A 52 -11.21 -17.38 1.35
CA LYS A 52 -12.57 -16.86 1.15
C LYS A 52 -13.49 -17.53 2.18
N ALA A 53 -13.90 -16.81 3.22
CA ALA A 53 -14.87 -17.35 4.17
C ALA A 53 -16.32 -17.12 3.68
N THR A 54 -16.97 -18.21 3.25
CA THR A 54 -18.44 -18.46 3.19
C THR A 54 -19.32 -17.76 2.14
N ASN A 55 -20.57 -18.25 2.04
CA ASN A 55 -21.65 -18.01 1.06
C ASN A 55 -22.29 -16.61 1.06
N THR A 56 -21.62 -15.59 1.60
CA THR A 56 -22.13 -14.21 1.63
C THR A 56 -21.26 -13.31 0.77
N ALA A 57 -21.89 -12.58 -0.16
CA ALA A 57 -21.17 -11.65 -1.03
C ALA A 57 -20.91 -10.32 -0.31
N PRO A 58 -19.71 -9.72 -0.43
CA PRO A 58 -19.45 -8.38 0.11
C PRO A 58 -20.23 -7.32 -0.68
N GLN A 59 -20.71 -6.26 -0.02
CA GLN A 59 -21.36 -5.13 -0.70
C GLN A 59 -20.35 -4.10 -1.23
N ILE A 60 -19.16 -4.02 -0.62
CA ILE A 60 -18.05 -3.21 -1.13
C ILE A 60 -16.90 -4.10 -1.60
N THR A 61 -16.23 -3.68 -2.66
CA THR A 61 -15.01 -4.36 -3.14
C THR A 61 -13.84 -4.12 -2.19
N PHE A 62 -12.80 -4.97 -2.27
CA PHE A 62 -11.56 -4.75 -1.53
C PHE A 62 -10.90 -3.42 -1.92
N VAL A 63 -11.00 -3.00 -3.19
CA VAL A 63 -10.50 -1.70 -3.68
C VAL A 63 -11.20 -0.56 -2.96
N LYS A 64 -12.53 -0.65 -2.80
CA LYS A 64 -13.28 0.38 -2.08
C LYS A 64 -12.94 0.39 -0.58
N ALA A 65 -12.74 -0.79 0.01
CA ALA A 65 -12.32 -0.90 1.40
C ALA A 65 -10.93 -0.28 1.62
N GLU A 66 -9.97 -0.52 0.72
CA GLU A 66 -8.64 0.09 0.72
C GLU A 66 -8.75 1.62 0.67
N GLU A 67 -9.55 2.17 -0.25
CA GLU A 67 -9.76 3.63 -0.35
C GLU A 67 -10.31 4.22 0.95
N ILE A 68 -11.26 3.55 1.61
CA ILE A 68 -11.85 4.02 2.87
C ILE A 68 -10.78 4.05 3.98
N VAL A 69 -9.98 3.00 4.14
CA VAL A 69 -8.98 2.95 5.22
C VAL A 69 -7.81 3.89 4.98
N LEU A 70 -7.39 4.08 3.73
CA LEU A 70 -6.34 5.07 3.39
C LEU A 70 -6.82 6.50 3.65
N THR A 71 -8.06 6.80 3.24
CA THR A 71 -8.68 8.11 3.53
C THR A 71 -8.78 8.35 5.04
N HIS A 72 -9.22 7.34 5.80
CA HIS A 72 -9.29 7.44 7.26
C HIS A 72 -7.92 7.64 7.90
N ALA A 73 -6.88 7.02 7.36
CA ALA A 73 -5.50 7.20 7.82
C ALA A 73 -4.86 8.53 7.36
N GLY A 74 -5.53 9.32 6.53
CA GLY A 74 -4.98 10.55 5.96
C GLY A 74 -3.85 10.30 4.94
N LEU A 75 -3.85 9.14 4.29
CA LEU A 75 -2.81 8.72 3.34
C LEU A 75 -3.40 8.54 1.93
N ASP A 76 -2.54 8.75 0.94
CA ASP A 76 -2.83 8.40 -0.45
C ASP A 76 -2.23 7.02 -0.79
N LYS A 77 -2.53 6.54 -2.01
CA LYS A 77 -2.03 5.23 -2.48
C LYS A 77 -0.53 5.24 -2.77
N GLU A 78 0.07 6.42 -2.92
CA GLU A 78 1.49 6.58 -3.19
C GLU A 78 2.35 6.50 -1.92
N THR A 79 1.80 6.92 -0.78
CA THR A 79 2.46 6.98 0.53
C THR A 79 2.15 5.77 1.43
N ALA A 80 1.17 4.95 1.05
CA ALA A 80 0.81 3.73 1.76
C ALA A 80 1.31 2.48 1.04
N ASN A 81 2.01 1.62 1.79
CA ASN A 81 2.44 0.30 1.34
C ASN A 81 1.49 -0.75 1.92
N VAL A 82 0.48 -1.13 1.15
CA VAL A 82 -0.46 -2.17 1.53
C VAL A 82 0.22 -3.53 1.51
N THR A 83 0.33 -4.15 2.69
CA THR A 83 0.98 -5.45 2.87
C THR A 83 -0.04 -6.59 2.93
N LYS A 84 -1.29 -6.33 3.33
CA LYS A 84 -2.32 -7.36 3.45
C LYS A 84 -3.71 -6.80 3.23
N ILE A 85 -4.53 -7.51 2.48
CA ILE A 85 -5.99 -7.38 2.55
C ILE A 85 -6.57 -8.80 2.67
N LEU A 86 -7.33 -9.10 3.71
CA LEU A 86 -7.89 -10.42 3.95
C LEU A 86 -9.38 -10.30 4.21
N MET A 87 -10.20 -10.97 3.41
CA MET A 87 -11.63 -11.08 3.68
C MET A 87 -11.87 -12.27 4.61
N GLU A 88 -12.53 -12.05 5.75
CA GLU A 88 -12.82 -13.11 6.71
C GLU A 88 -14.17 -12.87 7.40
N GLN A 89 -14.78 -13.93 7.94
CA GLN A 89 -15.98 -13.81 8.76
C GLN A 89 -15.58 -13.74 10.23
N ARG A 90 -16.02 -12.68 10.93
CA ARG A 90 -15.84 -12.49 12.37
C ARG A 90 -17.20 -12.25 13.00
N ASP A 91 -17.58 -13.06 13.99
CA ASP A 91 -18.86 -12.93 14.69
C ASP A 91 -20.07 -12.80 13.74
N LYS A 92 -20.06 -13.63 12.69
CA LYS A 92 -21.04 -13.66 11.58
C LYS A 92 -21.00 -12.46 10.62
N VAL A 93 -20.17 -11.46 10.87
CA VAL A 93 -19.95 -10.30 9.99
C VAL A 93 -18.82 -10.59 9.02
N LEU A 94 -19.04 -10.36 7.73
CA LEU A 94 -17.98 -10.41 6.73
C LEU A 94 -17.19 -9.10 6.77
N VAL A 95 -15.86 -9.21 6.90
CA VAL A 95 -14.95 -8.06 7.07
C VAL A 95 -13.76 -8.17 6.14
N TYR A 96 -13.17 -7.02 5.79
CA TYR A 96 -11.80 -6.96 5.29
C TYR A 96 -10.86 -6.56 6.43
N LYS A 97 -9.80 -7.34 6.63
CA LYS A 97 -8.62 -6.96 7.40
C LYS A 97 -7.59 -6.35 6.47
N ILE A 98 -7.26 -5.08 6.65
CA ILE A 98 -6.30 -4.36 5.81
C ILE A 98 -5.11 -3.95 6.66
N VAL A 99 -3.91 -4.38 6.29
CA VAL A 99 -2.64 -4.02 6.94
C VAL A 99 -1.77 -3.30 5.94
N PHE A 100 -1.22 -2.18 6.36
CA PHE A 100 -0.34 -1.35 5.54
C PHE A 100 0.59 -0.54 6.44
N HIS A 101 1.61 0.05 5.84
CA HIS A 101 2.49 0.97 6.55
C HIS A 101 2.81 2.19 5.68
N SER A 102 3.05 3.32 6.33
CA SER A 102 3.72 4.48 5.74
C SER A 102 5.21 4.46 6.12
N ASP A 103 5.90 5.57 5.90
CA ASP A 103 7.28 5.72 6.36
C ASP A 103 7.36 5.71 7.89
N SER A 104 6.40 6.34 8.56
CA SER A 104 6.42 6.58 10.02
C SER A 104 5.43 5.75 10.83
N ASN A 105 4.51 5.02 10.21
CA ASN A 105 3.44 4.34 10.94
C ASN A 105 3.08 2.97 10.37
N ASP A 106 2.71 2.06 11.25
CA ASP A 106 1.99 0.83 10.96
C ASP A 106 0.49 1.00 11.18
N TYR A 107 -0.30 0.39 10.30
CA TYR A 107 -1.76 0.45 10.33
C TYR A 107 -2.37 -0.94 10.19
N ASN A 108 -3.41 -1.21 10.99
CA ASN A 108 -4.23 -2.41 10.87
C ASN A 108 -5.70 -2.02 11.05
N TYR A 109 -6.52 -2.34 10.07
CA TYR A 109 -7.94 -2.03 10.02
C TYR A 109 -8.77 -3.30 9.89
N LEU A 110 -9.91 -3.32 10.59
CA LEU A 110 -11.03 -4.20 10.29
C LEU A 110 -12.18 -3.33 9.79
N ILE A 111 -12.60 -3.55 8.55
CA ILE A 111 -13.68 -2.81 7.90
C ILE A 111 -14.77 -3.78 7.46
N SER A 112 -16.03 -3.45 7.78
CA SER A 112 -17.20 -4.22 7.35
C SER A 112 -17.26 -4.26 5.82
N SER A 113 -17.39 -5.45 5.25
CA SER A 113 -17.64 -5.58 3.81
C SER A 113 -19.07 -5.16 3.43
N ASN A 114 -19.94 -4.94 4.42
CA ASN A 114 -21.27 -4.37 4.29
C ASN A 114 -21.22 -2.87 4.62
N GLY A 115 -21.20 -2.02 3.59
CA GLY A 115 -21.23 -0.56 3.73
C GLY A 115 -19.93 0.14 4.14
N GLY A 116 -18.84 -0.60 4.44
CA GLY A 116 -17.53 0.02 4.67
C GLY A 116 -17.34 0.68 6.04
N LYS A 117 -18.15 0.32 7.03
CA LYS A 117 -17.96 0.78 8.42
C LYS A 117 -16.62 0.26 8.96
N ILE A 118 -15.76 1.14 9.44
CA ILE A 118 -14.55 0.75 10.19
C ILE A 118 -14.99 0.21 11.55
N LEU A 119 -14.70 -1.06 11.80
CA LEU A 119 -15.07 -1.79 13.02
C LEU A 119 -13.96 -1.72 14.06
N ASN A 120 -12.70 -1.71 13.61
CA ASN A 120 -11.53 -1.58 14.47
C ASN A 120 -10.38 -0.96 13.66
N TYR A 121 -9.52 -0.19 14.33
CA TYR A 121 -8.27 0.28 13.76
C TYR A 121 -7.20 0.40 14.84
N SER A 122 -5.95 0.19 14.45
CA SER A 122 -4.78 0.50 15.26
C SER A 122 -3.72 1.20 14.42
N GLN A 123 -3.12 2.24 14.97
CA GLN A 123 -1.96 2.92 14.41
C GLN A 123 -0.80 2.83 15.41
N MET A 124 0.39 2.49 14.94
CA MET A 124 1.59 2.42 15.75
C MET A 124 2.69 3.23 15.08
N SER A 125 3.23 4.23 15.78
CA SER A 125 4.38 5.01 15.31
C SER A 125 5.62 4.13 15.25
N ARG A 126 6.43 4.35 14.22
CA ARG A 126 7.76 3.75 14.00
C ARG A 126 8.88 4.74 14.30
N ASP A 127 8.59 5.91 14.87
CA ASP A 127 9.58 7.00 15.05
C ASP A 127 10.83 6.54 15.82
N TYR A 128 10.65 5.73 16.87
CA TYR A 128 11.75 5.12 17.61
C TYR A 128 12.69 4.31 16.70
N LEU A 129 12.15 3.54 15.75
CA LEU A 129 12.93 2.73 14.83
C LEU A 129 13.63 3.60 13.80
N ILE A 130 12.92 4.55 13.21
CA ILE A 130 13.44 5.42 12.15
C ILE A 130 14.55 6.34 12.68
N SER A 131 14.46 6.73 13.94
CA SER A 131 15.53 7.50 14.60
C SER A 131 16.81 6.69 14.82
N ASN A 132 16.73 5.36 14.74
CA ASN A 132 17.89 4.48 14.85
C ASN A 132 18.56 4.32 13.47
N LYS A 133 19.81 4.79 13.37
CA LYS A 133 20.61 4.72 12.13
C LYS A 133 20.83 3.30 11.59
N ASP A 134 20.73 2.28 12.44
CA ASP A 134 20.95 0.89 12.08
C ASP A 134 19.65 0.22 11.60
N PHE A 135 18.50 0.90 11.69
CA PHE A 135 17.23 0.35 11.23
C PHE A 135 17.23 0.06 9.73
N ILE A 136 17.01 -1.21 9.36
CA ILE A 136 17.19 -1.69 7.99
C ILE A 136 16.04 -1.34 7.06
N GLY A 137 14.85 -1.06 7.61
CA GLY A 137 13.64 -0.75 6.84
C GLY A 137 13.06 -1.92 6.01
N ASN A 138 11.87 -1.69 5.45
CA ASN A 138 11.10 -2.76 4.78
C ASN A 138 11.72 -3.19 3.43
N GLU A 139 12.40 -2.28 2.74
CA GLU A 139 13.07 -2.58 1.47
C GLU A 139 14.17 -3.62 1.66
N LYS A 140 15.03 -3.41 2.67
CA LYS A 140 16.10 -4.38 2.97
C LYS A 140 15.55 -5.73 3.41
N VAL A 141 14.48 -5.75 4.20
CA VAL A 141 13.78 -6.98 4.58
C VAL A 141 13.26 -7.73 3.37
N SER A 142 12.71 -7.02 2.38
CA SER A 142 12.24 -7.62 1.13
C SER A 142 13.39 -8.27 0.37
N GLU A 143 14.55 -7.60 0.27
CA GLU A 143 15.76 -8.18 -0.34
C GLU A 143 16.20 -9.45 0.39
N ILE A 144 16.24 -9.43 1.72
CA ILE A 144 16.64 -10.58 2.54
C ILE A 144 15.71 -11.77 2.29
N ILE A 145 14.39 -11.55 2.28
CA ILE A 145 13.39 -12.60 2.03
C ILE A 145 13.57 -13.18 0.62
N LEU A 146 13.65 -12.33 -0.40
CA LEU A 146 13.78 -12.78 -1.79
C LEU A 146 15.11 -13.50 -2.04
N GLY A 147 16.20 -13.07 -1.38
CA GLY A 147 17.49 -13.75 -1.43
C GLY A 147 17.46 -15.17 -0.83
N LYS A 148 16.44 -15.53 -0.06
CA LYS A 148 16.24 -16.88 0.49
C LYS A 148 15.28 -17.75 -0.32
N ILE A 149 14.57 -17.19 -1.30
CA ILE A 149 13.58 -17.92 -2.09
C ILE A 149 13.90 -17.72 -3.56
N GLU A 150 14.70 -18.63 -4.11
CA GLU A 150 15.14 -18.57 -5.50
C GLU A 150 13.94 -18.50 -6.46
N GLY A 151 13.94 -17.51 -7.35
CA GLY A 151 12.89 -17.28 -8.34
C GLY A 151 11.66 -16.52 -7.82
N ALA A 152 11.53 -16.28 -6.51
CA ALA A 152 10.47 -15.45 -5.97
C ALA A 152 10.65 -13.97 -6.33
N LYS A 153 9.52 -13.25 -6.40
CA LYS A 153 9.46 -11.81 -6.69
C LYS A 153 8.76 -11.08 -5.55
N SER A 154 8.82 -9.75 -5.54
CA SER A 154 8.12 -8.92 -4.54
C SER A 154 6.60 -9.11 -4.51
N SER A 155 6.00 -9.75 -5.53
CA SER A 155 4.59 -10.17 -5.54
C SER A 155 4.32 -11.42 -4.69
N ASP A 156 5.35 -12.22 -4.40
CA ASP A 156 5.25 -13.44 -3.59
C ASP A 156 5.42 -13.17 -2.09
N ILE A 157 5.94 -11.99 -1.71
CA ILE A 157 5.93 -11.52 -0.33
C ILE A 157 4.49 -11.19 0.06
N TYR A 158 3.99 -11.92 1.05
CA TYR A 158 2.62 -11.85 1.54
C TYR A 158 2.45 -10.89 2.72
N GLU A 159 3.43 -10.79 3.62
CA GLU A 159 3.33 -9.91 4.79
C GLU A 159 4.74 -9.52 5.25
N ILE A 160 4.91 -8.24 5.60
CA ILE A 160 6.05 -7.75 6.37
C ILE A 160 5.45 -6.92 7.49
N ARG A 161 5.75 -7.30 8.74
CA ARG A 161 5.29 -6.59 9.93
C ARG A 161 6.42 -6.45 10.93
N ILE A 162 6.48 -5.32 11.62
CA ILE A 162 7.35 -5.12 12.76
C ILE A 162 6.64 -5.54 14.04
N GLU A 163 7.34 -6.28 14.89
CA GLU A 163 6.92 -6.64 16.24
C GLU A 163 8.11 -6.41 17.20
N ASN A 164 7.85 -6.47 18.51
CA ASN A 164 8.92 -6.49 19.52
C ASN A 164 8.92 -7.85 20.21
N GLU A 165 10.08 -8.49 20.23
CA GLU A 165 10.30 -9.78 20.91
C GLU A 165 11.45 -9.61 21.91
N ASN A 166 11.13 -9.56 23.20
CA ASN A 166 12.11 -9.32 24.29
C ASN A 166 12.93 -8.03 24.08
N ASP A 167 12.25 -6.89 23.90
CA ASP A 167 12.85 -5.57 23.63
C ASP A 167 13.71 -5.48 22.34
N LEU A 168 13.75 -6.54 21.53
CA LEU A 168 14.35 -6.52 20.22
C LEU A 168 13.28 -6.24 19.16
N PRO A 169 13.38 -5.13 18.39
CA PRO A 169 12.52 -4.95 17.24
C PRO A 169 12.86 -5.96 16.16
N ILE A 170 11.84 -6.65 15.69
CA ILE A 170 11.96 -7.71 14.70
C ILE A 170 10.96 -7.53 13.58
N TYR A 171 11.33 -7.99 12.40
CA TYR A 171 10.42 -8.20 11.29
C TYR A 171 9.91 -9.63 11.27
N LYS A 172 8.59 -9.80 11.26
CA LYS A 172 7.92 -11.03 10.82
C LYS A 172 7.62 -10.90 9.33
N GLY A 173 8.34 -11.67 8.53
CA GLY A 173 8.17 -11.75 7.07
C GLY A 173 7.46 -13.03 6.67
N ARG A 174 6.56 -12.96 5.69
CA ARG A 174 5.89 -14.13 5.11
C ARG A 174 5.89 -14.03 3.59
N ALA A 175 6.24 -15.10 2.90
CA ALA A 175 6.16 -15.21 1.45
C ALA A 175 5.51 -16.54 1.04
N ILE A 176 4.76 -16.54 -0.06
CA ILE A 176 4.08 -17.74 -0.57
C ILE A 176 4.47 -17.99 -2.02
N TYR A 177 5.35 -18.96 -2.24
CA TYR A 177 5.94 -19.24 -3.54
C TYR A 177 5.94 -20.76 -3.82
N ASN A 178 5.58 -21.17 -5.04
CA ASN A 178 5.54 -22.57 -5.49
C ASN A 178 4.91 -23.56 -4.49
N GLY A 179 3.74 -23.20 -3.95
CA GLY A 179 2.99 -24.07 -3.03
C GLY A 179 3.59 -24.18 -1.62
N LYS A 180 4.56 -23.32 -1.26
CA LYS A 180 5.18 -23.26 0.06
C LYS A 180 4.90 -21.93 0.75
N ASP A 181 4.79 -21.98 2.07
CA ASP A 181 4.66 -20.85 2.98
C ASP A 181 5.99 -20.68 3.72
N TYR A 182 6.68 -19.58 3.44
CA TYR A 182 7.94 -19.23 4.06
C TYR A 182 7.69 -18.15 5.10
N ARG A 183 8.16 -18.38 6.33
CA ARG A 183 8.04 -17.42 7.44
C ARG A 183 9.42 -17.11 8.00
N PHE A 184 9.71 -15.82 8.18
CA PHE A 184 10.98 -15.33 8.67
C PHE A 184 10.77 -14.46 9.91
N THR A 185 11.67 -14.58 10.88
CA THR A 185 11.90 -13.58 11.91
C THR A 185 13.27 -12.97 11.66
N ILE A 186 13.34 -11.66 11.46
CA ILE A 186 14.54 -10.93 11.06
C ILE A 186 14.79 -9.82 12.07
N ASP A 187 16.03 -9.68 12.55
CA ASP A 187 16.45 -8.57 13.40
C ASP A 187 16.30 -7.24 12.62
N ALA A 188 15.52 -6.29 13.14
CA ALA A 188 15.21 -5.05 12.42
C ALA A 188 16.38 -4.04 12.37
N LEU A 189 17.44 -4.27 13.16
CA LEU A 189 18.63 -3.40 13.20
C LEU A 189 19.85 -4.04 12.53
N LYS A 190 19.91 -5.38 12.51
CA LYS A 190 21.06 -6.10 11.94
C LYS A 190 20.77 -6.79 10.61
N GLY A 191 19.49 -7.04 10.30
CA GLY A 191 19.09 -7.81 9.13
C GLY A 191 19.41 -9.30 9.21
N ASN A 192 19.85 -9.79 10.36
CA ASN A 192 20.08 -11.22 10.58
C ASN A 192 18.75 -11.97 10.64
N ILE A 193 18.65 -13.11 9.94
CA ILE A 193 17.52 -14.02 10.10
C ILE A 193 17.69 -14.76 11.42
N LEU A 194 16.80 -14.47 12.38
CA LEU A 194 16.75 -15.10 13.70
C LEU A 194 16.00 -16.44 13.65
N LYS A 195 15.00 -16.54 12.78
CA LYS A 195 14.21 -17.76 12.57
C LYS A 195 13.74 -17.84 11.12
N SER A 196 13.75 -19.04 10.55
CA SER A 196 13.08 -19.33 9.27
C SER A 196 12.29 -20.62 9.40
N GLU A 197 11.08 -20.63 8.86
CA GLU A 197 10.21 -21.79 8.78
C GLU A 197 9.70 -21.93 7.35
N GLU A 198 9.61 -23.17 6.88
CA GLU A 198 8.99 -23.54 5.60
C GLU A 198 7.90 -24.57 5.87
N ALA A 199 6.73 -24.36 5.30
CA ALA A 199 5.63 -25.30 5.35
C ALA A 199 4.98 -25.43 3.96
N VAL A 200 4.28 -26.55 3.73
CA VAL A 200 3.38 -26.65 2.57
C VAL A 200 2.28 -25.60 2.75
N PHE A 201 2.05 -24.78 1.73
CA PHE A 201 0.96 -23.83 1.73
C PHE A 201 -0.35 -24.57 1.45
N SER A 202 -1.10 -24.87 2.51
CA SER A 202 -2.49 -25.31 2.39
C SER A 202 -3.39 -24.10 2.23
N SER A 203 -3.98 -23.92 1.05
CA SER A 203 -5.10 -22.98 0.89
C SER A 203 -6.26 -23.44 1.77
N PHE A 204 -6.73 -22.57 2.66
CA PHE A 204 -7.95 -22.80 3.42
C PHE A 204 -9.19 -22.37 2.62
#